data_AF-A0A7C9VM89-F1
#
_entry.id   AF-A0A7C9VM89-F1
#
_cell.length_a   1.000
_cell.length_b   1.000
_cell.length_c   1.000
_cell.angle_alpha   90.00
_cell.angle_beta   90.00
_cell.angle_gamma   90.00
#
_symmetry.space_group_name_H-M   'P 1'
#
loop_
_entity.id
_entity.type
_entity.pdbx_description
1 polymer ?
#
loop_
_entity_poly.entity_id
_entity_poly.type
_entity_poly.pdbx_seq_one_letter_code
_entity_poly.pdbx_strand_id
1 'polypeptide(L)'
;MWRWVLDLSKVRRAHRAATAVISPMVEKSRHRLGGISDLTWSDPYMVGFMVMLITIAARIETGKIDGEALCRVQARSWEDITTIRSGLIGEEVLLLSTSCNREFETGCRNALAFSSMLVGNSILFAGAGTGWQDRPRDLQEADSTIAERDDVSAAWERFFDAHVSVHVRDIMAEPGVVPL
;
A
#
# COMPACT_ATOMS: atom_id res chain seq x y z
N MET A 1 2.35 -22.40 23.24
CA MET A 1 1.01 -22.12 22.65
C MET A 1 0.68 -20.63 22.63
N TRP A 2 0.86 -19.88 23.74
CA TRP A 2 0.55 -18.45 23.82
C TRP A 2 1.30 -17.53 22.83
N ARG A 3 2.59 -17.77 22.57
CA ARG A 3 3.35 -16.99 21.56
C ARG A 3 2.73 -17.08 20.16
N TRP A 4 2.40 -18.29 19.71
CA TRP A 4 1.74 -18.52 18.42
C TRP A 4 0.40 -17.79 18.29
N VAL A 5 -0.41 -17.78 19.36
CA VAL A 5 -1.70 -17.07 19.37
C VAL A 5 -1.50 -15.56 19.31
N LEU A 6 -0.51 -15.02 20.04
CA LEU A 6 -0.15 -13.61 19.99
C LEU A 6 0.37 -13.22 18.59
N ASP A 7 1.19 -14.06 17.97
CA ASP A 7 1.74 -13.79 16.63
C ASP A 7 0.64 -13.83 15.57
N LEU A 8 -0.29 -14.79 15.65
CA LEU A 8 -1.48 -14.82 14.79
C LEU A 8 -2.37 -13.58 14.97
N SER A 9 -2.55 -13.11 16.21
CA SER A 9 -3.33 -11.91 16.49
C SER A 9 -2.67 -10.65 15.91
N LYS A 10 -1.34 -10.55 16.01
CA LYS A 10 -0.54 -9.46 15.42
C LYS A 10 -0.63 -9.47 13.90
N VAL A 11 -0.45 -10.64 13.27
CA VAL A 11 -0.58 -10.79 11.81
C VAL A 11 -1.96 -10.34 11.34
N ARG A 12 -3.03 -10.76 12.02
CA ARG A 12 -4.40 -10.33 11.69
C ARG A 12 -4.58 -8.82 11.83
N ARG A 13 -4.07 -8.24 12.92
CA ARG A 13 -4.18 -6.80 13.20
C ARG A 13 -3.40 -5.97 12.17
N ALA A 14 -2.16 -6.33 11.89
CA ALA A 14 -1.31 -5.69 10.89
C ALA A 14 -1.91 -5.75 9.48
N HIS A 15 -2.40 -6.93 9.08
CA HIS A 15 -3.09 -7.10 7.80
C HIS A 15 -4.35 -6.25 7.69
N ARG A 16 -5.19 -6.20 8.73
CA ARG A 16 -6.37 -5.33 8.76
C ARG A 16 -6.01 -3.85 8.67
N ALA A 17 -4.96 -3.42 9.36
CA ALA A 17 -4.51 -2.03 9.28
C ALA A 17 -3.99 -1.69 7.88
N ALA A 18 -3.16 -2.55 7.28
CA ALA A 18 -2.67 -2.35 5.92
C ALA A 18 -3.80 -2.25 4.89
N THR A 19 -4.74 -3.19 4.93
CA THR A 19 -5.89 -3.19 4.01
C THR A 19 -6.82 -1.99 4.24
N ALA A 20 -7.09 -1.62 5.49
CA ALA A 20 -7.94 -0.46 5.81
C ALA A 20 -7.34 0.87 5.31
N VAL A 21 -6.01 1.00 5.35
CA VAL A 21 -5.31 2.20 4.87
C VAL A 21 -5.24 2.24 3.34
N ILE A 22 -4.84 1.13 2.72
CA ILE A 22 -4.42 1.12 1.31
C ILE A 22 -5.59 0.88 0.36
N SER A 23 -6.53 -0.02 0.70
CA SER A 23 -7.61 -0.42 -0.22
C SER A 23 -8.47 0.76 -0.68
N PRO A 24 -8.89 1.72 0.17
CA PRO A 24 -9.67 2.85 -0.28
C PRO A 24 -8.96 3.73 -1.31
N MET A 25 -7.63 3.85 -1.22
CA MET A 25 -6.83 4.64 -2.15
C MET A 25 -6.73 3.96 -3.51
N VAL A 26 -6.45 2.66 -3.51
CA VAL A 26 -6.41 1.83 -4.73
C VAL A 26 -7.78 1.81 -5.40
N GLU A 27 -8.85 1.68 -4.63
CA GLU A 27 -10.20 1.67 -5.18
C GLU A 27 -10.55 3.01 -5.83
N LYS A 28 -10.19 4.14 -5.21
CA LYS A 28 -10.33 5.46 -5.82
C LYS A 28 -9.54 5.55 -7.14
N SER A 29 -8.32 5.01 -7.19
CA SER A 29 -7.52 4.94 -8.43
C SER A 29 -8.18 4.08 -9.50
N ARG A 30 -8.70 2.90 -9.16
CA ARG A 30 -9.45 2.04 -10.09
C ARG A 30 -10.61 2.80 -10.73
N HIS A 31 -11.38 3.53 -9.92
CA HIS A 31 -12.48 4.34 -10.42
C HIS A 31 -12.01 5.48 -11.35
N ARG A 32 -10.92 6.19 -10.99
CA ARG A 32 -10.38 7.29 -11.81
C ARG A 32 -9.77 6.81 -13.13
N LEU A 33 -9.10 5.66 -13.13
CA LEU A 33 -8.31 5.15 -14.26
C LEU A 33 -9.09 4.16 -15.13
N GLY A 34 -10.33 3.82 -14.76
CA GLY A 34 -11.15 2.85 -15.49
C GLY A 34 -10.73 1.39 -15.27
N GLY A 35 -10.09 1.10 -14.13
CA GLY A 35 -9.51 -0.20 -13.79
C GLY A 35 -7.98 -0.16 -13.68
N ILE A 36 -7.40 -1.25 -13.18
CA ILE A 36 -5.94 -1.47 -13.14
C ILE A 36 -5.73 -2.92 -13.57
N SER A 37 -4.95 -3.13 -14.63
CA SER A 37 -4.74 -4.47 -15.20
C SER A 37 -3.81 -5.32 -14.34
N ASP A 38 -3.94 -6.65 -14.44
CA ASP A 38 -3.06 -7.60 -13.76
C ASP A 38 -1.58 -7.39 -14.13
N LEU A 39 -1.30 -7.06 -15.40
CA LEU A 39 0.05 -6.76 -15.86
C LEU A 39 0.66 -5.55 -15.14
N THR A 40 -0.15 -4.53 -14.83
CA THR A 40 0.31 -3.36 -14.06
C THR A 40 0.67 -3.74 -12.63
N TRP A 41 -0.03 -4.71 -12.05
CA TRP A 41 0.29 -5.19 -10.70
C TRP A 41 1.57 -6.03 -10.66
N SER A 42 1.94 -6.66 -11.78
CA SER A 42 3.21 -7.38 -11.96
C SER A 42 4.39 -6.48 -12.34
N ASP A 43 4.16 -5.17 -12.54
CA ASP A 43 5.24 -4.22 -12.79
C ASP A 43 6.16 -4.13 -11.54
N PRO A 44 7.50 -4.25 -11.69
CA PRO A 44 8.41 -4.29 -10.54
C PRO A 44 8.30 -3.07 -9.63
N TYR A 45 8.05 -1.88 -10.18
CA TYR A 45 7.83 -0.68 -9.38
C TYR A 45 6.56 -0.80 -8.55
N MET A 46 5.45 -1.27 -9.14
CA MET A 46 4.18 -1.45 -8.44
C MET A 46 4.28 -2.49 -7.33
N VAL A 47 4.98 -3.60 -7.59
CA VAL A 47 5.29 -4.62 -6.58
C VAL A 47 6.05 -4.00 -5.41
N GLY A 48 7.14 -3.27 -5.69
CA GLY A 48 7.96 -2.62 -4.66
C GLY A 48 7.19 -1.57 -3.85
N PHE A 49 6.43 -0.73 -4.54
CA PHE A 49 5.64 0.34 -3.92
C PHE A 49 4.60 -0.23 -2.95
N MET A 50 3.77 -1.17 -3.41
CA MET A 50 2.68 -1.72 -2.62
C MET A 50 3.18 -2.57 -1.45
N VAL A 51 4.17 -3.43 -1.67
CA VAL A 51 4.74 -4.28 -0.62
C VAL A 51 5.40 -3.44 0.47
N MET A 52 6.09 -2.37 0.10
CA MET A 52 6.67 -1.44 1.07
C MET A 52 5.59 -0.68 1.85
N LEU A 53 4.52 -0.20 1.21
CA LEU A 53 3.39 0.44 1.92
C LEU A 53 2.70 -0.51 2.90
N ILE A 54 2.43 -1.75 2.49
CA ILE A 54 1.87 -2.77 3.39
C ILE A 54 2.80 -2.99 4.59
N THR A 55 4.10 -3.06 4.34
CA THR A 55 5.12 -3.21 5.38
C THR A 55 5.10 -2.07 6.38
N ILE A 56 5.00 -0.83 5.89
CA ILE A 56 4.99 0.36 6.73
C ILE A 56 3.71 0.42 7.56
N ALA A 57 2.54 0.23 6.93
CA ALA A 57 1.27 0.21 7.65
C ALA A 57 1.23 -0.89 8.74
N ALA A 58 1.74 -2.08 8.43
CA ALA A 58 1.86 -3.18 9.39
C ALA A 58 2.76 -2.84 10.59
N ARG A 59 3.91 -2.18 10.33
CA ARG A 59 4.88 -1.78 11.36
C ARG A 59 4.36 -0.63 12.22
N ILE A 60 3.60 0.31 11.65
CA ILE A 60 2.96 1.37 12.43
C ILE A 60 1.98 0.77 13.44
N GLU A 61 1.19 -0.22 13.02
CA GLU A 61 0.14 -0.80 13.86
C GLU A 61 0.68 -1.71 14.98
N THR A 62 1.74 -2.47 14.70
CA THR A 62 2.19 -3.57 15.59
C THR A 62 3.62 -3.45 16.07
N GLY A 63 4.36 -2.44 15.60
CA GLY A 63 5.78 -2.26 15.88
C GLY A 63 6.65 -3.31 15.18
N LYS A 64 7.45 -4.04 15.95
CA LYS A 64 8.32 -5.10 15.41
C LYS A 64 7.49 -6.32 15.03
N ILE A 65 7.58 -6.68 13.77
CA ILE A 65 7.03 -7.92 13.19
C ILE A 65 8.21 -8.80 12.75
N ASP A 66 8.09 -10.10 13.02
CA ASP A 66 9.02 -11.13 12.53
C ASP A 66 8.93 -11.28 10.99
N GLY A 67 10.02 -11.69 10.35
CA GLY A 67 10.09 -11.82 8.89
C GLY A 67 9.02 -12.74 8.30
N GLU A 68 8.78 -13.91 8.91
CA GLU A 68 7.76 -14.85 8.42
C GLU A 68 6.35 -14.27 8.59
N ALA A 69 6.11 -13.62 9.73
CA ALA A 69 4.86 -12.92 9.99
C ALA A 69 4.62 -11.77 9.00
N LEU A 70 5.67 -11.03 8.63
CA LEU A 70 5.60 -9.96 7.64
C LEU A 70 5.23 -10.49 6.26
N CYS A 71 5.89 -11.57 5.81
CA CYS A 71 5.59 -12.20 4.52
C CYS A 71 4.10 -12.62 4.43
N ARG A 72 3.55 -13.17 5.53
CA ARG A 72 2.11 -13.52 5.58
C ARG A 72 1.20 -12.29 5.51
N VAL A 73 1.57 -11.19 6.16
CA VAL A 73 0.83 -9.92 6.09
C VAL A 73 0.89 -9.35 4.68
N GLN A 74 2.06 -9.32 4.06
CA GLN A 74 2.26 -8.84 2.69
C GLN A 74 1.43 -9.66 1.70
N ALA A 75 1.55 -11.00 1.72
CA ALA A 75 0.80 -11.87 0.83
C ALA A 75 -0.71 -11.66 0.95
N ARG A 76 -1.27 -11.71 2.17
CA ARG A 76 -2.72 -11.56 2.37
C ARG A 76 -3.22 -10.16 2.00
N SER A 77 -2.48 -9.12 2.37
CA SER A 77 -2.90 -7.76 2.07
C SER A 77 -2.79 -7.48 0.57
N TRP A 78 -1.77 -8.02 -0.09
CA TRP A 78 -1.64 -7.96 -1.54
C TRP A 78 -2.87 -8.56 -2.23
N GLU A 79 -3.26 -9.78 -1.86
CA GLU A 79 -4.42 -10.45 -2.44
C GLU A 79 -5.72 -9.68 -2.20
N ASP A 80 -5.95 -9.20 -0.98
CA ASP A 80 -7.14 -8.42 -0.66
C ASP A 80 -7.19 -7.07 -1.40
N ILE A 81 -6.04 -6.41 -1.56
CA ILE A 81 -5.97 -5.10 -2.22
C ILE A 81 -6.05 -5.24 -3.74
N THR A 82 -5.26 -6.15 -4.34
CA THR A 82 -5.12 -6.27 -5.79
C THR A 82 -6.13 -7.21 -6.42
N THR A 83 -6.76 -8.09 -5.63
CA THR A 83 -7.58 -9.23 -6.07
C THR A 83 -6.81 -10.32 -6.83
N ILE A 84 -5.48 -10.23 -6.88
CA ILE A 84 -4.58 -11.21 -7.50
C ILE A 84 -4.11 -12.20 -6.44
N ARG A 85 -4.21 -13.50 -6.74
CA ARG A 85 -3.81 -14.55 -5.79
C ARG A 85 -2.36 -14.41 -5.38
N SER A 86 -2.13 -14.36 -4.07
CA SER A 86 -0.84 -14.07 -3.43
C SER A 86 0.22 -15.18 -3.51
N GLY A 87 -0.06 -16.27 -4.24
CA GLY A 87 0.79 -17.47 -4.22
C GLY A 87 2.25 -17.23 -4.63
N LEU A 88 2.51 -16.18 -5.42
CA LEU A 88 3.85 -15.90 -5.99
C LEU A 88 4.46 -14.57 -5.55
N ILE A 89 3.72 -13.69 -4.86
CA ILE A 89 4.22 -12.34 -4.53
C ILE A 89 5.45 -12.37 -3.62
N GLY A 90 5.52 -13.36 -2.72
CA GLY A 90 6.69 -13.54 -1.85
C GLY A 90 7.95 -13.94 -2.62
N GLU A 91 7.81 -14.81 -3.62
CA GLU A 91 8.91 -15.25 -4.49
C GLU A 91 9.37 -14.11 -5.40
N GLU A 92 8.41 -13.37 -5.96
CA GLU A 92 8.67 -12.21 -6.81
C GLU A 92 9.42 -11.11 -6.05
N VAL A 93 8.97 -10.75 -4.83
CA VAL A 93 9.68 -9.79 -3.97
C VAL A 93 11.10 -10.26 -3.65
N LEU A 94 11.28 -11.55 -3.36
CA LEU A 94 12.60 -12.10 -3.09
C LEU A 94 13.50 -12.02 -4.32
N LEU A 95 12.99 -12.38 -5.50
CA LEU A 95 13.72 -12.31 -6.77
C LEU A 95 14.11 -10.86 -7.12
N LEU A 96 13.16 -9.93 -7.04
CA LEU A 96 13.38 -8.51 -7.33
C LEU A 96 14.37 -7.88 -6.34
N SER A 97 14.28 -8.24 -5.06
CA SER A 97 15.21 -7.75 -4.04
C SER A 97 16.61 -8.33 -4.21
N THR A 98 16.75 -9.61 -4.54
CA THR A 98 18.08 -10.26 -4.70
C THR A 98 18.78 -9.86 -6.00
N SER A 99 18.01 -9.52 -7.04
CA SER A 99 18.53 -8.99 -8.30
C SER A 99 18.84 -7.49 -8.25
N CYS A 100 18.58 -6.81 -7.12
CA CYS A 100 18.69 -5.36 -6.99
C CYS A 100 17.96 -4.62 -8.13
N ASN A 101 16.74 -5.07 -8.44
CA ASN A 101 15.95 -4.50 -9.53
C ASN A 101 15.67 -3.00 -9.24
N ARG A 102 16.07 -2.13 -10.17
CA ARG A 102 16.03 -0.67 -9.99
C ARG A 102 14.62 -0.11 -9.87
N GLU A 103 13.68 -0.65 -10.62
CA GLU A 103 12.28 -0.22 -10.61
C GLU A 103 11.63 -0.61 -9.27
N PHE A 104 11.86 -1.84 -8.83
CA PHE A 104 11.42 -2.32 -7.52
C PHE A 104 11.97 -1.46 -6.36
N GLU A 105 13.27 -1.16 -6.36
CA GLU A 105 13.86 -0.27 -5.35
C GLU A 105 13.27 1.14 -5.41
N THR A 106 12.97 1.64 -6.61
CA THR A 106 12.36 2.96 -6.79
C THR A 106 10.94 2.98 -6.26
N GLY A 107 10.15 1.92 -6.50
CA GLY A 107 8.85 1.72 -5.88
C GLY A 107 8.94 1.74 -4.35
N CYS A 108 9.88 0.99 -3.79
CA CYS A 108 10.12 0.97 -2.35
C CYS A 108 10.47 2.36 -1.78
N ARG A 109 11.37 3.10 -2.45
CA ARG A 109 11.75 4.47 -2.03
C ARG A 109 10.59 5.45 -2.10
N ASN A 110 9.79 5.39 -3.17
CA ASN A 110 8.63 6.26 -3.33
C ASN A 110 7.54 5.94 -2.30
N ALA A 111 7.35 4.66 -1.96
CA ALA A 111 6.46 4.27 -0.87
C ALA A 111 6.92 4.81 0.49
N LEU A 112 8.23 4.80 0.77
CA LEU A 112 8.79 5.42 1.98
C LEU A 112 8.55 6.94 2.00
N ALA A 113 8.79 7.63 0.88
CA ALA A 113 8.53 9.06 0.75
C ALA A 113 7.05 9.39 0.96
N PHE A 114 6.16 8.64 0.31
CA PHE A 114 4.72 8.76 0.49
C PHE A 114 4.30 8.51 1.95
N SER A 115 4.85 7.47 2.59
CA SER A 115 4.51 7.15 3.96
C SER A 115 4.89 8.23 4.96
N SER A 116 5.96 8.98 4.69
CA SER A 116 6.38 10.10 5.53
C SER A 116 5.35 11.23 5.48
N MET A 117 4.71 11.45 4.32
CA MET A 117 3.58 12.36 4.17
C MET A 117 2.32 11.81 4.84
N LEU A 118 2.05 10.51 4.69
CA LEU A 118 0.89 9.86 5.31
C LEU A 118 0.93 9.91 6.85
N VAL A 119 2.10 9.70 7.44
CA VAL A 119 2.32 9.76 8.90
C VAL A 119 2.41 11.21 9.39
N GLY A 120 2.95 12.12 8.57
CA GLY A 120 3.01 13.55 8.89
C GLY A 120 1.65 14.26 8.87
N ASN A 121 0.73 13.81 8.00
CA ASN A 121 -0.56 14.47 7.71
C ASN A 121 -1.79 13.78 8.35
N SER A 122 -1.63 12.65 9.04
CA SER A 122 -2.75 11.96 9.70
C SER A 122 -2.26 10.99 10.78
N ILE A 123 -2.77 11.05 12.01
CA ILE A 123 -4.13 10.55 12.35
C ILE A 123 -4.35 9.08 11.92
N LEU A 124 -3.29 8.29 11.73
CA LEU A 124 -3.41 6.82 11.66
C LEU A 124 -3.99 6.20 12.96
N PHE A 125 -4.19 7.00 14.02
CA PHE A 125 -4.67 6.56 15.33
C PHE A 125 -6.13 6.87 15.67
N ALA A 126 -6.87 7.71 14.94
CA ALA A 126 -8.23 8.08 15.37
C ALA A 126 -9.31 7.01 15.09
N GLY A 127 -9.01 5.97 14.28
CA GLY A 127 -10.00 4.98 13.87
C GLY A 127 -9.83 3.56 14.44
N ALA A 128 -8.66 3.22 14.98
CA ALA A 128 -8.35 1.86 15.40
C ALA A 128 -8.43 1.68 16.92
N GLY A 129 -9.62 1.92 17.49
CA GLY A 129 -10.04 1.36 18.78
C GLY A 129 -9.38 1.95 20.03
N THR A 130 -9.92 3.04 20.56
CA THR A 130 -10.41 3.21 21.96
C THR A 130 -10.92 4.64 22.10
N GLY A 131 -12.16 4.80 22.57
CA GLY A 131 -12.83 6.09 22.61
C GLY A 131 -12.24 7.06 23.61
N TRP A 132 -12.12 8.34 23.24
CA TRP A 132 -11.99 9.47 24.15
C TRP A 132 -12.75 10.67 23.58
N GLN A 133 -13.88 10.95 24.24
CA GLN A 133 -14.55 12.22 24.49
C GLN A 133 -14.60 13.32 23.41
N ASP A 134 -15.85 13.72 23.14
CA ASP A 134 -16.28 15.09 22.80
C ASP A 134 -15.25 16.15 23.19
N ARG A 135 -14.57 16.72 22.20
CA ARG A 135 -14.08 18.09 22.27
C ARG A 135 -14.73 18.89 21.15
N PRO A 136 -15.12 20.15 21.41
CA PRO A 136 -15.77 20.97 20.42
C PRO A 136 -14.77 21.23 19.30
N ARG A 137 -15.15 20.81 18.10
CA ARG A 137 -14.33 20.78 16.89
C ARG A 137 -14.22 22.20 16.36
N ASP A 138 -13.07 22.84 16.62
CA ASP A 138 -12.79 24.20 16.14
C ASP A 138 -12.61 24.20 14.62
N LEU A 139 -13.23 25.18 13.96
CA LEU A 139 -13.28 25.34 12.49
C LEU A 139 -11.89 25.47 11.83
N GLN A 140 -10.83 25.71 12.61
CA GLN A 140 -9.47 25.85 12.13
C GLN A 140 -8.76 24.50 11.90
N GLU A 141 -9.11 23.44 12.63
CA GLU A 141 -8.63 22.07 12.36
C GLU A 141 -9.29 21.48 11.10
N ALA A 142 -10.50 21.91 10.77
CA ALA A 142 -11.18 21.46 9.56
C ALA A 142 -10.44 21.92 8.28
N ASP A 143 -9.91 23.14 8.27
CA ASP A 143 -9.21 23.71 7.12
C ASP A 143 -7.81 23.09 6.94
N SER A 144 -7.08 22.84 8.04
CA SER A 144 -5.78 22.14 8.00
C SER A 144 -5.93 20.67 7.59
N THR A 145 -6.94 19.97 8.09
CA THR A 145 -7.18 18.55 7.73
C THR A 145 -7.62 18.37 6.28
N ILE A 146 -8.31 19.36 5.69
CA ILE A 146 -8.67 19.32 4.26
C ILE A 146 -7.42 19.53 3.40
N ALA A 147 -6.58 20.53 3.70
CA ALA A 147 -5.34 20.77 2.96
C ALA A 147 -4.35 19.58 3.07
N GLU A 148 -4.19 19.03 4.27
CA GLU A 148 -3.33 17.85 4.52
C GLU A 148 -3.81 16.59 3.78
N ARG A 149 -5.13 16.40 3.67
CA ARG A 149 -5.75 15.30 2.93
C ARG A 149 -5.58 15.47 1.42
N ASP A 150 -5.61 16.70 0.94
CA ASP A 150 -5.35 17.04 -0.46
C ASP A 150 -3.88 16.77 -0.81
N ASP A 151 -2.93 17.08 0.09
CA ASP A 151 -1.51 16.77 -0.10
C ASP A 151 -1.23 15.26 -0.19
N VAL A 152 -1.84 14.44 0.68
CA VAL A 152 -1.73 12.97 0.61
C VAL A 152 -2.37 12.43 -0.68
N SER A 153 -3.50 12.99 -1.09
CA SER A 153 -4.17 12.59 -2.33
C SER A 153 -3.32 12.93 -3.56
N ALA A 154 -2.74 14.12 -3.60
CA ALA A 154 -1.84 14.56 -4.67
C ALA A 154 -0.55 13.73 -4.71
N ALA A 155 0.02 13.39 -3.54
CA ALA A 155 1.18 12.52 -3.46
C ALA A 155 0.87 11.10 -3.96
N TRP A 156 -0.30 10.55 -3.61
CA TRP A 156 -0.75 9.26 -4.13
C TRP A 156 -0.92 9.30 -5.65
N GLU A 157 -1.59 10.31 -6.19
CA GLU A 157 -1.77 10.46 -7.64
C GLU A 157 -0.43 10.57 -8.36
N ARG A 158 0.55 11.25 -7.76
CA ARG A 158 1.90 11.37 -8.30
C ARG A 158 2.69 10.05 -8.26
N PHE A 159 2.65 9.30 -7.18
CA PHE A 159 3.49 8.09 -7.02
C PHE A 159 2.84 6.83 -7.56
N PHE A 160 1.51 6.76 -7.56
CA PHE A 160 0.74 5.58 -7.96
C PHE A 160 0.04 5.81 -9.31
N ASP A 161 -0.91 6.75 -9.39
CA ASP A 161 -1.74 6.92 -10.59
C ASP A 161 -0.91 7.32 -11.83
N ALA A 162 0.07 8.20 -11.67
CA ALA A 162 0.96 8.60 -12.75
C ALA A 162 1.76 7.40 -13.28
N HIS A 163 2.22 6.51 -12.40
CA HIS A 163 2.95 5.31 -12.80
C HIS A 163 2.05 4.32 -13.54
N VAL A 164 0.86 4.03 -12.99
CA VAL A 164 -0.15 3.19 -13.67
C VAL A 164 -0.47 3.74 -15.06
N SER A 165 -0.65 5.06 -15.19
CA SER A 165 -0.99 5.69 -16.46
C SER A 165 0.14 5.62 -17.49
N VAL A 166 1.40 5.74 -17.07
CA VAL A 166 2.57 5.60 -17.95
C VAL A 166 2.72 4.15 -18.39
N HIS A 167 2.69 3.21 -17.45
CA HIS A 167 2.86 1.79 -17.74
C HIS A 167 1.77 1.25 -18.69
N VAL A 168 0.51 1.66 -18.51
CA VAL A 168 -0.58 1.30 -19.45
C VAL A 168 -0.32 1.84 -20.86
N ARG A 169 0.23 3.05 -21.00
CA ARG A 169 0.59 3.60 -22.31
C ARG A 169 1.73 2.82 -22.95
N ASP A 170 2.74 2.44 -22.17
CA ASP A 170 3.88 1.67 -22.67
C ASP A 170 3.44 0.28 -23.16
N ILE A 171 2.55 -0.39 -22.41
CA ILE A 171 1.94 -1.67 -22.85
C ILE A 171 1.18 -1.50 -24.16
N MET A 172 0.40 -0.42 -24.30
CA MET A 172 -0.37 -0.15 -25.54
C MET A 172 0.51 0.30 -26.72
N ALA A 173 1.70 0.83 -26.43
CA ALA A 173 2.63 1.32 -27.44
C ALA A 173 3.52 0.22 -28.03
N GLU A 174 3.65 -0.94 -27.37
CA GLU A 174 4.36 -2.10 -27.94
C GLU A 174 3.54 -2.74 -29.08
N PRO A 175 4.00 -2.64 -30.35
CA PRO A 175 3.31 -3.26 -31.46
C PRO A 175 3.73 -4.74 -31.54
N GLY A 176 2.94 -5.68 -31.01
CA GLY A 176 3.21 -7.08 -31.36
C GLY A 176 2.64 -8.26 -30.58
N VAL A 177 1.85 -8.12 -29.52
CA VAL A 177 1.26 -9.32 -28.87
C VAL A 177 -0.17 -9.54 -29.34
N VAL A 178 -0.30 -10.30 -30.44
CA VAL A 178 -1.56 -10.89 -30.88
C VAL A 178 -2.00 -11.93 -29.82
N PRO A 179 -3.24 -11.93 -29.34
CA PRO A 179 -3.72 -12.97 -28.45
C PRO A 179 -3.83 -14.30 -29.22
N LEU A 180 -3.16 -15.34 -28.73
CA LEU A 180 -3.47 -16.74 -29.03
C LEU A 180 -4.30 -17.32 -27.87
#